data_AF-D7DC32-F1
#
_entry.id   AF-D7DC32-F1
#
_cell.length_a   1.000
_cell.length_b   1.000
_cell.length_c   1.000
_cell.angle_alpha   90.00
_cell.angle_beta   90.00
_cell.angle_gamma   90.00
#
_symmetry.space_group_name_H-M   'P 1'
#
loop_
_entity.id
_entity.type
_entity.pdbx_description
1 polymer ?
#
loop_
_entity_poly.entity_id
_entity_poly.type
_entity_poly.pdbx_seq_one_letter_code
_entity_poly.pdbx_strand_id
1 'polypeptide(L)'
;MGEKKECSALRESAELVAIINYLNNRRDEYGVAWRLDSLLSKVDLLSSIIHNCCGVETYELFMNYMSNPENEDLASEIIRMLHECMIKNECRSNISIEEE
;
A
#
# COMPACT_ATOMS: atom_id res chain seq x y z
N MET A 1 20.10 0.53 17.22
CA MET A 1 18.92 -0.34 17.09
C MET A 1 18.58 -0.37 15.61
N GLY A 2 18.71 -1.52 14.95
CA GLY A 2 18.42 -1.65 13.52
C GLY A 2 16.91 -1.59 13.28
N GLU A 3 16.51 -1.03 12.15
CA GLU A 3 15.11 -1.00 11.73
C GLU A 3 14.58 -2.42 11.49
N LYS A 4 13.35 -2.69 11.94
CA LYS A 4 12.65 -3.95 11.70
C LYS A 4 12.48 -4.15 10.19
N LYS A 5 12.76 -5.35 9.67
CA LYS A 5 12.66 -5.67 8.24
C LYS A 5 11.25 -5.38 7.70
N GLU A 6 10.27 -5.56 8.56
CA GLU A 6 8.85 -5.32 8.31
C GLU A 6 8.57 -3.84 7.99
N CYS A 7 9.33 -2.89 8.56
CA CYS A 7 9.14 -1.46 8.29
C CYS A 7 9.41 -1.08 6.83
N SER A 8 10.38 -1.72 6.17
CA SER A 8 10.62 -1.48 4.73
C SER A 8 9.41 -1.94 3.92
N ALA A 9 8.92 -3.14 4.20
CA ALA A 9 7.78 -3.70 3.48
C ALA A 9 6.48 -2.90 3.71
N LEU A 10 6.26 -2.37 4.92
CA LEU A 10 5.09 -1.53 5.20
C LEU A 10 5.14 -0.21 4.41
N ARG A 11 6.32 0.41 4.30
CA ARG A 11 6.50 1.60 3.44
C ARG A 11 6.30 1.27 1.97
N GLU A 12 6.92 0.19 1.49
CA GLU A 12 6.77 -0.29 0.12
C GLU A 12 5.30 -0.58 -0.22
N SER A 13 4.53 -1.08 0.75
CA SER A 13 3.09 -1.32 0.60
C SER A 13 2.31 -0.02 0.42
N ALA A 14 2.59 1.00 1.23
CA ALA A 14 1.91 2.28 1.13
C ALA A 14 2.30 3.04 -0.15
N GLU A 15 3.59 2.99 -0.53
CA GLU A 15 4.07 3.53 -1.81
C GLU A 15 3.43 2.82 -3.01
N LEU A 16 3.30 1.48 -2.94
CA LEU A 16 2.65 0.71 -3.98
C LEU A 16 1.19 1.13 -4.18
N VAL A 17 0.43 1.30 -3.10
CA VAL A 17 -0.96 1.81 -3.18
C VAL A 17 -0.98 3.18 -3.85
N ALA A 18 -0.14 4.12 -3.40
CA ALA A 18 -0.11 5.48 -3.97
C ALA A 18 0.24 5.48 -5.47
N ILE A 19 1.21 4.67 -5.88
CA ILE A 19 1.61 4.54 -7.29
C ILE A 19 0.48 3.92 -8.11
N ILE A 20 -0.16 2.85 -7.62
CA ILE A 20 -1.27 2.22 -8.31
C ILE A 20 -2.43 3.21 -8.46
N ASN A 21 -2.78 3.95 -7.41
CA ASN A 21 -3.83 4.97 -7.45
C ASN A 21 -3.53 6.03 -8.52
N TYR A 22 -2.30 6.56 -8.52
CA TYR A 22 -1.87 7.56 -9.48
C TYR A 22 -1.87 7.05 -10.93
N LEU A 23 -1.38 5.83 -11.15
CA LEU A 23 -1.30 5.22 -12.48
C LEU A 23 -2.66 4.78 -13.00
N ASN A 24 -3.57 4.38 -12.13
CA ASN A 24 -4.90 3.94 -12.54
C ASN A 24 -5.72 5.10 -13.15
N ASN A 25 -5.53 6.32 -12.66
CA ASN A 25 -6.08 7.54 -13.27
C ASN A 25 -5.50 7.88 -14.66
N ARG A 26 -4.49 7.13 -15.11
CA ARG A 26 -3.77 7.30 -16.39
C ARG A 26 -3.75 6.00 -17.19
N ARG A 27 -4.66 5.06 -16.90
CA ARG A 27 -4.63 3.69 -17.43
C ARG A 27 -4.63 3.60 -18.96
N ASP A 28 -5.29 4.54 -19.63
CA ASP A 28 -5.40 4.60 -21.09
C ASP A 28 -4.10 5.08 -21.79
N GLU A 29 -3.11 5.55 -21.03
CA GLU A 29 -1.84 5.98 -21.59
C GLU A 29 -0.95 4.78 -21.97
N TYR A 30 -0.17 4.95 -23.03
CA TYR A 30 0.70 3.90 -23.57
C TYR A 30 1.65 3.35 -22.51
N GLY A 31 1.55 2.05 -22.25
CA GLY A 31 2.42 1.32 -21.32
C GLY A 31 2.04 1.43 -19.84
N VAL A 32 1.00 2.19 -19.47
CA VAL A 32 0.55 2.28 -18.07
C VAL A 32 -0.13 0.99 -17.62
N ALA A 33 -0.99 0.40 -18.45
CA ALA A 33 -1.64 -0.89 -18.15
C ALA A 33 -0.63 -2.00 -17.82
N TRP A 34 0.43 -2.15 -18.62
CA TRP A 34 1.48 -3.15 -18.38
C TRP A 34 2.28 -2.87 -17.08
N ARG A 35 2.50 -1.59 -16.74
CA ARG A 35 3.14 -1.22 -15.48
C ARG A 35 2.27 -1.56 -14.28
N LEU A 36 0.96 -1.33 -14.37
CA LEU A 36 0.00 -1.73 -13.34
C LEU A 36 0.04 -3.24 -13.12
N ASP A 37 -0.01 -4.05 -14.18
CA ASP A 37 0.08 -5.51 -14.08
C ASP A 37 1.38 -5.98 -13.41
N SER A 38 2.51 -5.35 -13.77
CA SER A 38 3.82 -5.67 -13.16
C SER A 38 3.93 -5.22 -11.70
N LEU A 39 3.19 -4.20 -11.27
CA LEU A 39 3.16 -3.76 -9.88
C LEU A 39 2.28 -4.68 -9.04
N LEU A 40 1.12 -5.11 -9.59
CA LEU A 40 0.23 -6.06 -8.95
C LEU A 40 0.88 -7.42 -8.71
N SER A 41 1.87 -7.82 -9.53
CA SER A 41 2.62 -9.07 -9.29
C SER A 41 3.48 -9.05 -8.01
N LYS A 42 3.63 -7.90 -7.34
CA LYS A 42 4.37 -7.77 -6.07
C LYS A 42 3.46 -7.89 -4.84
N VAL A 43 2.14 -7.89 -5.02
CA VAL A 43 1.13 -7.86 -3.95
C VAL A 43 1.25 -9.05 -3.01
N ASP A 44 1.49 -10.25 -3.54
CA ASP A 44 1.56 -11.49 -2.75
C ASP A 44 2.67 -11.46 -1.67
N LEU A 45 3.80 -10.83 -1.97
CA LEU A 45 4.90 -10.72 -1.02
C LEU A 45 4.53 -9.78 0.14
N LEU A 46 3.93 -8.63 -0.19
CA LEU A 46 3.59 -7.58 0.76
C LEU A 46 2.38 -7.95 1.63
N SER A 47 1.39 -8.64 1.07
CA SER A 47 0.16 -9.01 1.76
C SER A 47 0.42 -9.90 2.98
N SER A 48 1.40 -10.82 2.88
CA SER A 48 1.82 -11.68 4.00
C SER A 48 2.36 -10.89 5.19
N ILE A 49 3.11 -9.80 4.92
CA ILE A 49 3.68 -8.94 5.95
C ILE A 49 2.58 -8.07 6.57
N ILE A 50 1.69 -7.52 5.76
CA ILE A 50 0.54 -6.73 6.24
C ILE A 50 -0.34 -7.58 7.17
N HIS A 51 -0.67 -8.81 6.77
CA HIS A 51 -1.46 -9.71 7.61
C HIS A 51 -0.80 -9.95 8.98
N ASN A 52 0.50 -10.21 8.99
CA ASN A 52 1.23 -10.53 10.21
C ASN A 52 1.52 -9.30 11.10
N CYS A 53 1.70 -8.11 10.52
CA CYS A 53 2.10 -6.91 11.25
C CYS A 53 0.94 -5.97 11.59
N CYS A 54 -0.06 -5.89 10.71
CA CYS A 54 -1.17 -4.95 10.80
C CYS A 54 -2.50 -5.63 11.14
N GLY A 55 -2.59 -6.95 10.94
CA GLY A 55 -3.77 -7.75 11.24
C GLY A 55 -4.68 -7.96 10.03
N VAL A 56 -5.72 -8.76 10.26
CA VAL A 56 -6.62 -9.25 9.19
C VAL A 56 -7.39 -8.13 8.49
N GLU A 57 -7.84 -7.12 9.24
CA GLU A 57 -8.64 -6.01 8.70
C GLU A 57 -7.85 -5.20 7.66
N THR A 58 -6.62 -4.78 8.01
CA THR A 58 -5.74 -4.06 7.08
C THR A 58 -5.38 -4.92 5.87
N TYR A 59 -5.17 -6.22 6.08
CA TYR A 59 -4.90 -7.16 4.99
C TYR A 59 -6.10 -7.28 4.03
N GLU A 60 -7.31 -7.44 4.54
CA GLU A 60 -8.52 -7.56 3.71
C GLU A 60 -8.76 -6.27 2.91
N LEU A 61 -8.60 -5.11 3.55
CA LEU A 61 -8.74 -3.82 2.88
C LEU A 61 -7.69 -3.63 1.79
N PHE A 62 -6.43 -4.03 2.05
CA PHE A 62 -5.35 -4.02 1.07
C PHE A 62 -5.66 -4.90 -0.14
N MET A 63 -6.09 -6.15 0.09
CA MET A 63 -6.43 -7.08 -0.99
C MET A 63 -7.66 -6.61 -1.78
N ASN A 64 -8.63 -6.00 -1.12
CA ASN A 64 -9.81 -5.41 -1.76
C ASN A 64 -9.40 -4.27 -2.71
N TYR A 65 -8.54 -3.35 -2.24
CA TYR A 65 -8.00 -2.28 -3.08
C TYR A 65 -7.19 -2.83 -4.27
N MET A 66 -6.29 -3.80 -4.03
CA MET A 66 -5.48 -4.39 -5.09
C MET A 66 -6.31 -5.13 -6.16
N SER A 67 -7.49 -5.63 -5.78
CA SER A 67 -8.43 -6.26 -6.71
C SER A 67 -9.28 -5.23 -7.48
N ASN A 68 -9.43 -4.01 -6.95
CA ASN A 68 -10.20 -2.94 -7.54
C ASN A 68 -9.54 -1.56 -7.33
N PRO A 69 -8.44 -1.27 -8.04
CA PRO A 69 -7.64 -0.06 -7.82
C PRO A 69 -8.31 1.25 -8.28
N GLU A 70 -9.53 1.19 -8.83
CA GLU A 70 -10.35 2.34 -9.25
C GLU A 70 -11.03 3.05 -8.08
N ASN A 71 -11.01 2.47 -6.88
CA ASN A 71 -11.63 3.06 -5.70
C ASN A 71 -10.63 3.94 -4.92
N GLU A 72 -10.65 5.25 -5.17
CA GLU A 72 -9.78 6.23 -4.52
C GLU A 72 -10.01 6.35 -3.01
N ASP A 73 -11.25 6.17 -2.55
CA ASP A 73 -11.58 6.19 -1.11
C ASP A 73 -10.88 5.04 -0.39
N LEU A 74 -10.91 3.83 -0.99
CA LEU A 74 -10.19 2.67 -0.46
C LEU A 74 -8.67 2.88 -0.49
N ALA A 75 -8.13 3.59 -1.49
CA ALA A 75 -6.71 3.91 -1.56
C ALA A 75 -6.27 4.77 -0.36
N SER A 76 -7.06 5.80 -0.05
CA SER A 76 -6.78 6.69 1.08
C SER A 76 -6.92 5.97 2.42
N GLU A 77 -7.96 5.14 2.55
CA GLU A 77 -8.19 4.36 3.76
C GLU A 77 -7.07 3.35 4.04
N ILE A 78 -6.60 2.61 3.02
CA ILE A 78 -5.50 1.66 3.23
C ILE A 78 -4.18 2.36 3.55
N ILE A 79 -3.88 3.50 2.92
CA ILE A 79 -2.68 4.28 3.25
C ILE A 79 -2.71 4.72 4.71
N ARG A 80 -3.87 5.20 5.20
CA ARG A 80 -4.05 5.56 6.61
C ARG A 80 -3.82 4.36 7.53
N MET A 81 -4.43 3.21 7.25
CA MET A 81 -4.26 2.00 8.09
C MET A 81 -2.81 1.50 8.10
N LEU A 82 -2.12 1.51 6.95
CA LEU A 82 -0.70 1.16 6.87
C LEU A 82 0.16 2.13 7.68
N HIS A 83 -0.16 3.43 7.64
CA HIS A 83 0.52 4.44 8.44
C HIS A 83 0.33 4.25 9.95
N GLU A 84 -0.90 4.02 10.40
CA GLU A 84 -1.20 3.70 11.80
C GLU A 84 -0.47 2.43 12.25
N CYS A 85 -0.42 1.40 11.39
CA CYS A 85 0.33 0.18 11.62
C CYS A 85 1.84 0.43 11.76
N MET A 86 2.41 1.29 10.91
CA MET A 86 3.82 1.70 10.99
C MET A 86 4.11 2.41 12.32
N ILE A 87 3.26 3.34 12.76
CA ILE A 87 3.41 4.03 14.06
C ILE A 87 3.40 3.03 15.21
N LYS A 88 2.42 2.12 15.23
CA LYS A 88 2.31 1.06 16.27
C LYS A 88 3.53 0.16 16.34
N ASN A 89 4.21 -0.04 15.22
CA ASN A 89 5.41 -0.88 15.12
C ASN A 89 6.73 -0.11 15.29
N GLU A 90 6.67 1.18 15.64
CA GLU A 90 7.83 2.09 15.77
C GLU A 90 8.63 2.25 14.45
N CYS A 91 7.96 2.10 13.32
CA CYS A 91 8.54 2.38 12.01
C CYS A 91 8.52 3.89 11.74
N ARG A 92 9.61 4.46 11.23
CA ARG A 92 9.58 5.85 10.73
C ARG A 92 8.73 5.90 9.46
N SER A 93 7.60 6.60 9.45
CA SER A 93 6.92 6.85 8.17
C SER A 93 7.70 7.92 7.40
N ASN A 94 7.99 7.67 6.13
CA ASN A 94 8.45 8.71 5.19
C ASN A 94 7.28 9.39 4.49
N ILE A 95 6.06 8.91 4.73
CA ILE A 95 4.82 9.42 4.17
C ILE A 95 4.25 10.40 5.18
N SER A 96 4.18 11.68 4.78
CA SER A 96 3.46 12.72 5.51
C SER A 96 1.99 12.60 5.12
N ILE A 97 1.13 12.24 6.07
CA ILE A 97 -0.30 12.45 5.91
C ILE A 97 -0.52 13.92 6.27
N GLU A 98 -0.73 14.78 5.28
CA GLU A 98 -1.25 16.12 5.57
C GLU A 98 -2.69 15.94 6.08
N GLU A 99 -2.90 16.20 7.36
CA GLU A 99 -4.24 16.37 7.93
C GLU A 99 -4.78 17.71 7.42
N GLU A 100 -5.75 17.69 6.50
CA GLU A 100 -6.58 18.88 6.16
C GLU A 100 -7.66 19.14 7.22
#